data_AF-A0A0G4QNG8-F1
#
_entry.id   AF-A0A0G4QNG8-F1
#
_cell.length_a   1.000
_cell.length_b   1.000
_cell.length_c   1.000
_cell.angle_alpha   90.00
_cell.angle_beta   90.00
_cell.angle_gamma   90.00
#
_symmetry.space_group_name_H-M   'P 1'
#
loop_
_entity.id
_entity.type
_entity.pdbx_description
1 polymer ?
#
loop_
_entity_poly.entity_id
_entity_poly.type
_entity_poly.pdbx_seq_one_letter_code
_entity_poly.pdbx_strand_id
1 'polypeptide(L)'
;MKKHFSLMLAVVTVLFFAGLVMKNEWHLHQSKSIFIKLKPVDPRSILQGDYMALAYELNLQSLKALTGSESEALDQVIFNHASVPAKVILDSRNRVIRTVLDPKSLSNEQNLILKNPDNHYQSLYPASRSFLFAEGLAHCYEKAKYAEFKVNAKGEAILFDLRGEELQPLNCKQQQSWWKGTARSL
;
A
#
# COMPACT_ATOMS: atom_id res chain seq x y z
N MET A 1 -35.30 -32.26 -3.62
CA MET A 1 -33.95 -31.73 -3.27
C MET A 1 -33.45 -30.63 -4.22
N LYS A 2 -33.72 -30.67 -5.54
CA LYS A 2 -33.27 -29.62 -6.50
C LYS A 2 -33.86 -28.21 -6.29
N LYS A 3 -35.09 -28.08 -5.76
CA LYS A 3 -35.77 -26.77 -5.61
C LYS A 3 -35.09 -25.82 -4.61
N HIS A 4 -34.48 -26.35 -3.55
CA HIS A 4 -33.77 -25.54 -2.55
C HIS A 4 -32.27 -25.44 -2.81
N PHE A 5 -31.75 -26.16 -3.81
CA PHE A 5 -30.31 -26.18 -4.11
C PHE A 5 -29.79 -24.81 -4.54
N SER A 6 -30.53 -24.10 -5.41
CA SER A 6 -30.16 -22.73 -5.82
C SER A 6 -30.17 -21.75 -4.64
N LEU A 7 -31.16 -21.87 -3.75
CA LEU A 7 -31.25 -21.02 -2.56
C LEU A 7 -30.14 -21.32 -1.55
N MET A 8 -29.84 -22.60 -1.32
CA MET A 8 -28.72 -23.02 -0.47
C MET A 8 -27.39 -22.50 -1.04
N LEU A 9 -27.18 -22.64 -2.36
CA LEU A 9 -25.97 -22.14 -3.02
C LEU A 9 -25.84 -20.62 -2.85
N ALA A 10 -26.91 -19.86 -3.10
CA ALA A 10 -26.91 -18.41 -2.92
C ALA A 10 -26.55 -18.01 -1.49
N VAL A 11 -27.14 -18.66 -0.48
CA VAL A 11 -26.84 -18.41 0.93
C VAL A 11 -25.38 -18.72 1.25
N VAL A 12 -24.85 -19.85 0.77
CA VAL A 12 -23.44 -20.22 0.96
C VAL A 12 -22.51 -19.19 0.32
N THR A 13 -22.80 -18.73 -0.90
CA THR A 13 -22.02 -17.69 -1.57
C THR A 13 -22.03 -16.37 -0.79
N VAL A 14 -23.19 -15.93 -0.29
CA VAL A 14 -23.31 -14.71 0.53
C VAL A 14 -22.48 -14.84 1.81
N LEU A 15 -22.60 -15.97 2.53
CA LEU A 15 -21.82 -16.22 3.75
C LEU A 15 -20.31 -16.23 3.47
N PHE A 16 -19.89 -16.79 2.34
CA PHE A 16 -18.49 -16.80 1.93
C PHE A 16 -17.96 -15.37 1.74
N PHE A 17 -18.67 -14.52 0.99
CA PHE A 17 -18.27 -13.12 0.81
C PHE A 17 -18.34 -12.31 2.12
N ALA A 18 -19.35 -12.54 2.95
CA ALA A 18 -19.45 -11.90 4.26
C ALA A 18 -18.24 -12.24 5.15
N GLY A 19 -17.81 -13.51 5.16
CA GLY A 19 -16.59 -13.93 5.86
C GLY A 19 -15.32 -13.25 5.33
N LEU A 20 -15.20 -13.08 4.00
CA LEU A 20 -14.08 -12.35 3.40
C LEU A 20 -14.06 -10.88 3.82
N VAL A 21 -15.21 -10.21 3.83
CA VAL A 21 -15.34 -8.81 4.27
C VAL A 21 -14.94 -8.69 5.74
N MET A 22 -15.52 -9.52 6.62
CA MET A 22 -15.20 -9.50 8.05
C MET A 22 -13.70 -9.70 8.33
N LYS A 23 -13.03 -10.58 7.58
CA LYS A 23 -11.59 -10.80 7.69
C LYS A 23 -10.79 -9.53 7.38
N ASN A 24 -11.15 -8.81 6.31
CA ASN A 24 -10.44 -7.61 5.90
C ASN A 24 -10.75 -6.43 6.85
N GLU A 25 -11.99 -6.28 7.30
CA GLU A 25 -12.35 -5.29 8.33
C GLU A 25 -11.59 -5.52 9.63
N TRP A 26 -11.50 -6.78 10.08
CA TRP A 26 -10.72 -7.14 11.25
C TRP A 26 -9.25 -6.73 11.10
N HIS A 27 -8.66 -6.97 9.92
CA HIS A 27 -7.29 -6.53 9.63
C HIS A 27 -7.17 -5.00 9.76
N LEU A 28 -8.10 -4.23 9.19
CA LEU A 28 -8.07 -2.77 9.26
C LEU A 28 -8.22 -2.24 10.69
N HIS A 29 -9.10 -2.84 11.49
CA HIS A 29 -9.34 -2.44 12.89
C HIS A 29 -8.14 -2.67 13.80
N GLN A 30 -7.35 -3.73 13.56
CA GLN A 30 -6.16 -4.04 14.36
C GLN A 30 -4.87 -3.42 13.81
N SER A 31 -4.98 -2.65 12.74
CA SER A 31 -3.83 -2.06 12.06
C SER A 31 -3.56 -0.62 12.52
N LYS A 32 -2.28 -0.26 12.56
CA LYS A 32 -1.84 1.12 12.78
C LYS A 32 -1.64 1.81 11.43
N SER A 33 -1.98 3.10 11.35
CA SER A 33 -1.65 3.91 10.17
C SER A 33 -0.18 4.30 10.21
N ILE A 34 0.53 4.02 9.11
CA ILE A 34 1.85 4.59 8.83
C ILE A 34 1.80 5.33 7.49
N PHE A 35 2.62 6.36 7.35
CA PHE A 35 2.68 7.17 6.13
C PHE A 35 4.04 7.03 5.46
N ILE A 36 4.04 6.59 4.21
CA ILE A 36 5.25 6.41 3.41
C ILE A 36 5.26 7.48 2.33
N LYS A 37 6.37 8.19 2.20
CA LYS A 37 6.52 9.26 1.22
C LYS A 37 6.58 8.67 -0.19
N LEU A 38 5.87 9.30 -1.11
CA LEU A 38 5.83 8.91 -2.52
C LEU A 38 6.92 9.63 -3.30
N LYS A 39 7.56 8.91 -4.21
CA LYS A 39 8.35 9.51 -5.28
C LYS A 39 7.39 9.99 -6.37
N PRO A 40 7.71 11.07 -7.10
CA PRO A 40 6.92 11.49 -8.24
C PRO A 40 6.90 10.37 -9.29
N VAL A 41 5.71 9.95 -9.70
CA VAL A 41 5.51 9.01 -10.81
C VAL A 41 4.36 9.53 -11.65
N ASP A 42 4.50 9.50 -12.97
CA ASP A 42 3.46 9.93 -13.90
C ASP A 42 2.30 8.91 -13.91
N PRO A 43 1.05 9.32 -13.64
CA PRO A 43 -0.10 8.42 -13.48
C PRO A 43 -0.78 7.98 -14.80
N ARG A 44 -0.21 8.18 -15.99
CA ARG A 44 -0.97 7.91 -17.23
C ARG A 44 -0.91 6.44 -17.70
N SER A 45 -2.08 5.80 -17.78
CA SER A 45 -2.32 4.59 -18.58
C SER A 45 -3.57 4.75 -19.43
N ILE A 46 -3.44 4.58 -20.73
CA ILE A 46 -4.50 4.86 -21.72
C ILE A 46 -5.58 3.75 -21.76
N LEU A 47 -5.24 2.52 -21.37
CA LEU A 47 -6.07 1.35 -21.68
C LEU A 47 -6.74 0.68 -20.46
N GLN A 48 -6.28 0.94 -19.23
CA GLN A 48 -6.77 0.27 -18.01
C GLN A 48 -7.59 1.18 -17.09
N GLY A 49 -7.88 2.41 -17.53
CA GLY A 49 -8.49 3.45 -16.71
C GLY A 49 -7.46 4.26 -15.91
N ASP A 50 -7.95 5.24 -15.17
CA ASP A 50 -7.14 6.18 -14.40
C ASP A 50 -6.57 5.50 -13.13
N TYR A 51 -5.24 5.32 -13.08
CA TYR A 51 -4.55 4.85 -11.89
C TYR A 51 -3.25 5.62 -11.68
N MET A 52 -2.82 5.79 -10.42
CA MET A 52 -1.51 6.36 -10.11
C MET A 52 -0.54 5.22 -9.81
N ALA A 53 0.55 5.14 -10.57
CA ALA A 53 1.68 4.30 -10.21
C ALA A 53 2.35 4.86 -8.94
N LEU A 54 2.71 3.98 -8.01
CA LEU A 54 3.26 4.36 -6.72
C LEU A 54 4.69 3.86 -6.61
N ALA A 55 5.61 4.80 -6.42
CA ALA A 55 6.97 4.52 -6.00
C ALA A 55 7.19 5.12 -4.61
N TYR A 56 7.92 4.40 -3.76
CA TYR A 56 8.06 4.74 -2.35
C TYR A 56 9.48 5.18 -2.02
N GLU A 57 9.60 6.17 -1.15
CA GLU A 57 10.87 6.58 -0.55
C GLU A 57 11.02 5.86 0.79
N LEU A 58 11.53 4.62 0.74
CA LEU A 58 11.64 3.73 1.90
C LEU A 58 12.89 4.01 2.77
N ASN A 59 13.90 4.71 2.25
CA ASN A 59 15.18 4.97 2.93
C ASN A 59 15.75 3.71 3.57
N LEU A 60 16.01 2.71 2.70
CA LEU A 60 16.44 1.37 3.08
C LEU A 60 17.86 1.39 3.65
N GLN A 61 18.05 0.64 4.73
CA GLN A 61 19.35 0.43 5.37
C GLN A 61 19.52 -1.03 5.74
N SER A 62 20.74 -1.54 5.59
CA SER A 62 21.11 -2.89 6.03
C SER A 62 21.98 -2.80 7.28
N LEU A 63 21.67 -3.59 8.31
CA LEU A 63 22.56 -3.75 9.47
C LEU A 63 23.90 -4.39 9.09
N LYS A 64 23.96 -5.14 7.98
CA LYS A 64 25.21 -5.72 7.44
C LYS A 64 26.10 -4.70 6.72
N ALA A 65 25.64 -3.46 6.51
CA ALA A 65 26.41 -2.42 5.82
C ALA A 65 27.62 -1.89 6.64
N LEU A 66 27.78 -2.32 7.90
CA LEU A 66 28.91 -1.94 8.75
C LEU A 66 30.28 -2.45 8.25
N THR A 67 30.31 -3.34 7.25
CA THR A 67 31.54 -3.98 6.75
C THR A 67 31.76 -3.90 5.23
N GLY A 68 30.96 -3.11 4.48
CA GLY A 68 31.07 -3.05 3.01
C GLY A 68 30.14 -2.03 2.34
N SER A 69 29.98 -2.13 1.01
CA SER A 69 29.05 -1.29 0.24
C SER A 69 27.61 -1.57 0.67
N GLU A 70 26.87 -0.53 1.08
CA GLU A 70 25.49 -0.65 1.57
C GLU A 70 24.55 -1.31 0.54
N SER A 71 24.77 -1.04 -0.75
CA SER A 71 23.99 -1.66 -1.84
C SER A 71 24.17 -3.17 -1.89
N GLU A 72 25.40 -3.67 -1.79
CA GLU A 72 25.68 -5.11 -1.84
C GLU A 72 25.11 -5.82 -0.61
N ALA A 73 25.19 -5.16 0.56
CA ALA A 73 24.63 -5.68 1.79
C ALA A 73 23.09 -5.75 1.76
N LEU A 74 22.42 -4.84 1.04
CA LEU A 74 20.97 -4.90 0.80
C LEU A 74 20.63 -6.03 -0.18
N ASP A 75 21.35 -6.09 -1.31
CA ASP A 75 21.11 -7.10 -2.34
C ASP A 75 21.28 -8.54 -1.81
N GLN A 76 22.24 -8.78 -0.92
CA GLN A 76 22.40 -10.07 -0.25
C GLN A 76 21.24 -10.43 0.70
N VAL A 77 20.60 -9.44 1.33
CA VAL A 77 19.48 -9.67 2.27
C VAL A 77 18.19 -9.97 1.51
N ILE A 78 18.02 -9.41 0.33
CA ILE A 78 16.81 -9.61 -0.49
C ILE A 78 16.92 -10.82 -1.43
N PHE A 79 18.13 -11.26 -1.75
CA PHE A 79 18.35 -12.31 -2.76
C PHE A 79 17.57 -13.59 -2.44
N ASN A 80 16.75 -14.04 -3.39
CA ASN A 80 15.95 -15.25 -3.30
C ASN A 80 14.90 -15.25 -2.16
N HIS A 81 14.47 -14.07 -1.73
CA HIS A 81 13.38 -13.90 -0.77
C HIS A 81 12.21 -13.16 -1.43
N ALA A 82 11.04 -13.81 -1.54
CA ALA A 82 9.84 -13.19 -2.13
C ALA A 82 9.28 -12.02 -1.31
N SER A 83 9.54 -12.04 0.00
CA SER A 83 9.18 -10.98 0.94
C SER A 83 10.30 -10.81 1.95
N VAL A 84 10.55 -9.57 2.36
CA VAL A 84 11.64 -9.19 3.25
C VAL A 84 11.03 -8.46 4.45
N PRO A 85 11.17 -8.99 5.68
CA PRO A 85 10.76 -8.28 6.87
C PRO A 85 11.69 -7.09 7.10
N ALA A 86 11.10 -5.98 7.48
CA ALA A 86 11.79 -4.74 7.75
C ALA A 86 11.24 -4.10 9.01
N LYS A 87 12.09 -3.35 9.70
CA LYS A 87 11.71 -2.50 10.82
C LYS A 87 11.63 -1.06 10.34
N VAL A 88 10.48 -0.42 10.53
CA VAL A 88 10.31 1.00 10.19
C VAL A 88 10.54 1.89 11.40
N ILE A 89 11.23 2.99 11.19
CA ILE A 89 11.41 4.03 12.20
C ILE A 89 10.45 5.16 11.84
N LEU A 90 9.53 5.44 12.76
CA LEU A 90 8.45 6.41 12.58
C LEU A 90 8.77 7.72 13.30
N ASP A 91 8.24 8.83 12.77
CA ASP A 91 8.19 10.10 13.49
C ASP A 91 6.93 10.24 14.37
N SER A 92 6.79 11.37 15.05
CA SER A 92 5.62 11.67 15.91
C SER A 92 4.29 11.72 15.16
N ARG A 93 4.30 11.84 13.82
CA ARG A 93 3.14 11.83 12.93
C ARG A 93 2.96 10.49 12.21
N ASN A 94 3.66 9.43 12.65
CA ASN A 94 3.68 8.10 12.03
C ASN A 94 4.21 8.07 10.58
N ARG A 95 5.05 9.03 10.19
CA ARG A 95 5.74 9.01 8.89
C ARG A 95 6.98 8.13 8.98
N VAL A 96 7.20 7.30 7.96
CA VAL A 96 8.39 6.46 7.86
C VAL A 96 9.58 7.35 7.50
N ILE A 97 10.55 7.44 8.42
CA ILE A 97 11.80 8.16 8.20
C ILE A 97 12.84 7.21 7.59
N ARG A 98 12.95 6.00 8.13
CA ARG A 98 13.95 4.99 7.77
C ARG A 98 13.36 3.59 7.83
N THR A 99 13.85 2.71 6.98
CA THR A 99 13.46 1.29 6.95
C THR A 99 14.71 0.42 7.03
N VAL A 100 14.84 -0.33 8.11
CA VAL A 100 15.98 -1.21 8.34
C VAL A 100 15.58 -2.63 7.92
N LEU A 101 16.29 -3.20 6.96
CA LEU A 101 16.11 -4.60 6.59
C LEU A 101 16.81 -5.47 7.63
N ASP A 102 16.01 -6.20 8.42
CA ASP A 102 16.53 -7.16 9.38
C ASP A 102 15.72 -8.46 9.32
N PRO A 103 16.27 -9.53 8.70
CA PRO A 103 15.61 -10.83 8.66
C PRO A 103 15.44 -11.49 10.03
N LYS A 104 16.11 -10.98 11.08
CA LYS A 104 16.10 -11.55 12.44
C LYS A 104 15.35 -10.70 13.46
N SER A 105 14.98 -9.45 13.14
CA SER A 105 14.21 -8.60 14.07
C SER A 105 12.72 -8.75 13.81
N LEU A 106 12.08 -9.59 14.62
CA LEU A 106 10.62 -9.66 14.76
C LEU A 106 10.17 -8.95 16.04
N SER A 107 10.68 -7.74 16.31
CA SER A 107 10.15 -6.95 17.43
C SER A 107 8.71 -6.58 17.13
N ASN A 108 7.74 -6.87 18.00
CA ASN A 108 6.31 -6.70 17.72
C ASN A 108 5.87 -5.25 17.40
N GLU A 109 6.75 -4.27 17.55
CA GLU A 109 6.47 -2.87 17.31
C GLU A 109 7.24 -2.37 16.07
N GLN A 110 6.50 -1.80 15.11
CA GLN A 110 7.00 -1.20 13.88
C GLN A 110 7.61 -2.19 12.85
N ASN A 111 7.05 -3.40 12.73
CA ASN A 111 7.36 -4.30 11.64
C ASN A 111 6.62 -3.91 10.35
N LEU A 112 7.27 -4.12 9.22
CA LEU A 112 6.72 -3.96 7.88
C LEU A 112 7.27 -5.06 6.98
N ILE A 113 6.39 -5.80 6.32
CA ILE A 113 6.77 -6.78 5.31
C ILE A 113 6.81 -6.07 3.95
N LEU A 114 7.97 -6.10 3.29
CA LEU A 114 8.14 -5.61 1.93
C LEU A 114 8.12 -6.77 0.94
N LYS A 115 7.37 -6.65 -0.13
CA LYS A 115 7.37 -7.58 -1.26
C LYS A 115 8.58 -7.34 -2.15
N ASN A 116 9.19 -8.41 -2.60
CA ASN A 116 10.39 -8.41 -3.44
C ASN A 116 10.17 -9.27 -4.69
N PRO A 117 9.62 -8.70 -5.77
CA PRO A 117 9.32 -9.47 -6.97
C PRO A 117 10.53 -9.64 -7.90
N ASP A 118 11.49 -8.71 -7.86
CA ASP A 118 12.56 -8.62 -8.86
C ASP A 118 13.97 -8.82 -8.24
N ASN A 119 14.09 -9.18 -6.96
CA ASN A 119 15.37 -9.28 -6.23
C ASN A 119 16.24 -8.01 -6.28
N HIS A 120 15.60 -6.85 -6.41
CA HIS A 120 16.26 -5.55 -6.41
C HIS A 120 15.71 -4.68 -5.30
N TYR A 121 16.60 -4.07 -4.49
CA TYR A 121 16.17 -3.30 -3.31
C TYR A 121 15.29 -2.10 -3.70
N GLN A 122 15.51 -1.53 -4.89
CA GLN A 122 14.73 -0.40 -5.43
C GLN A 122 13.29 -0.81 -5.81
N SER A 123 13.06 -2.10 -6.06
CA SER A 123 11.77 -2.66 -6.45
C SER A 123 10.91 -3.08 -5.25
N LEU A 124 11.43 -2.98 -4.03
CA LEU A 124 10.70 -3.33 -2.81
C LEU A 124 9.48 -2.43 -2.58
N TYR A 125 8.37 -3.03 -2.16
CA TYR A 125 7.15 -2.29 -1.87
C TYR A 125 6.31 -2.97 -0.78
N PRO A 126 5.60 -2.21 0.09
CA PRO A 126 4.90 -2.76 1.26
C PRO A 126 3.61 -3.55 0.93
N ALA A 127 2.85 -3.17 -0.10
CA ALA A 127 1.59 -3.87 -0.40
C ALA A 127 1.13 -3.78 -1.86
N SER A 128 1.04 -2.55 -2.39
CA SER A 128 0.59 -2.23 -3.75
C SER A 128 1.60 -1.34 -4.46
N ARG A 129 1.63 -1.41 -5.79
CA ARG A 129 2.43 -0.55 -6.68
C ARG A 129 1.58 0.46 -7.45
N SER A 130 0.26 0.41 -7.29
CA SER A 130 -0.67 1.33 -7.94
C SER A 130 -1.89 1.62 -7.08
N PHE A 131 -2.53 2.75 -7.35
CA PHE A 131 -3.79 3.17 -6.74
C PHE A 131 -4.78 3.53 -7.84
N LEU A 132 -5.87 2.76 -7.94
CA LEU A 132 -6.89 2.94 -8.95
C LEU A 132 -7.95 3.94 -8.48
N PHE A 133 -8.38 4.83 -9.37
CA PHE A 133 -9.45 5.77 -9.11
C PHE A 133 -10.32 5.95 -10.35
N ALA A 134 -11.45 6.63 -10.18
CA ALA A 134 -12.33 6.92 -11.30
C ALA A 134 -11.76 8.00 -12.20
N GLU A 135 -12.18 7.99 -13.47
CA GLU A 135 -11.72 8.95 -14.48
C GLU A 135 -11.98 10.41 -14.06
N GLY A 136 -10.99 11.26 -14.30
CA GLY A 136 -11.06 12.69 -14.02
C GLY A 136 -10.55 13.10 -12.63
N LEU A 137 -10.18 12.13 -11.78
CA LEU A 137 -9.57 12.38 -10.47
C LEU A 137 -8.04 12.48 -10.52
N ALA A 138 -7.41 12.27 -11.67
CA ALA A 138 -5.96 12.28 -11.84
C ALA A 138 -5.33 13.56 -11.27
N HIS A 139 -5.82 14.73 -11.67
CA HIS A 139 -5.29 16.02 -11.21
C HIS A 139 -5.42 16.23 -9.69
N CYS A 140 -6.37 15.57 -9.04
CA CYS A 140 -6.50 15.61 -7.59
C CYS A 140 -5.48 14.69 -6.92
N TYR A 141 -5.37 13.44 -7.39
CA TYR A 141 -4.46 12.45 -6.82
C TYR A 141 -2.98 12.70 -7.13
N GLU A 142 -2.65 13.44 -8.20
CA GLU A 142 -1.30 13.94 -8.50
C GLU A 142 -0.70 14.77 -7.36
N LYS A 143 -1.54 15.39 -6.52
CA LYS A 143 -1.12 16.18 -5.35
C LYS A 143 -0.69 15.30 -4.17
N ALA A 144 -0.87 13.99 -4.25
CA ALA A 144 -0.46 13.07 -3.20
C ALA A 144 1.06 13.12 -2.97
N LYS A 145 1.45 13.23 -1.70
CA LYS A 145 2.85 13.18 -1.25
C LYS A 145 3.14 11.96 -0.39
N TYR A 146 2.12 11.37 0.21
CA TYR A 146 2.24 10.22 1.08
C TYR A 146 1.18 9.17 0.73
N ALA A 147 1.55 7.91 0.90
CA ALA A 147 0.62 6.79 0.93
C ALA A 147 0.37 6.37 2.38
N GLU A 148 -0.90 6.26 2.75
CA GLU A 148 -1.31 5.73 4.04
C GLU A 148 -1.42 4.20 3.96
N PHE A 149 -0.66 3.53 4.81
CA PHE A 149 -0.74 2.09 4.99
C PHE A 149 -1.33 1.74 6.35
N LYS A 150 -2.22 0.76 6.35
CA LYS A 150 -2.70 0.07 7.55
C LYS A 150 -1.84 -1.17 7.75
N VAL A 151 -1.02 -1.17 8.80
CA VAL A 151 -0.09 -2.25 9.09
C VAL A 151 -0.49 -2.96 10.36
N ASN A 152 -0.68 -4.28 10.27
CA ASN A 152 -1.06 -5.10 11.40
C ASN A 152 0.15 -5.51 12.26
N ALA A 153 -0.07 -6.19 13.38
CA ALA A 153 0.99 -6.63 14.27
C ALA A 153 2.01 -7.60 13.63
N LYS A 154 1.63 -8.29 12.54
CA LYS A 154 2.53 -9.17 11.77
C LYS A 154 3.39 -8.41 10.77
N GLY A 155 3.15 -7.11 10.56
CA GLY A 155 3.81 -6.29 9.56
C GLY A 155 3.16 -6.36 8.16
N GLU A 156 2.02 -7.03 8.02
CA GLU A 156 1.28 -7.04 6.75
C GLU A 156 0.63 -5.67 6.54
N ALA A 157 0.90 -5.08 5.37
CA ALA A 157 0.41 -3.76 5.02
C ALA A 157 -0.74 -3.83 4.02
N ILE A 158 -1.71 -2.93 4.16
CA ILE A 158 -2.75 -2.64 3.17
C ILE A 158 -2.68 -1.15 2.84
N LEU A 159 -2.61 -0.82 1.55
CA LEU A 159 -2.73 0.56 1.08
C LEU A 159 -4.16 1.03 1.31
N PHE A 160 -4.34 2.04 2.16
CA PHE A 160 -5.66 2.54 2.55
C PHE A 160 -6.07 3.75 1.72
N ASP A 161 -5.22 4.78 1.64
CA ASP A 161 -5.50 5.99 0.87
C ASP A 161 -4.21 6.76 0.53
N LEU A 162 -4.34 7.80 -0.28
CA LEU A 162 -3.29 8.77 -0.59
C LEU A 162 -3.52 10.08 0.17
N ARG A 163 -2.44 10.67 0.67
CA ARG A 163 -2.45 11.86 1.53
C ARG A 163 -1.63 12.99 0.92
N GLY A 164 -2.05 14.23 1.20
CA GLY A 164 -1.31 15.43 0.84
C GLY A 164 -0.05 15.63 1.72
N GLU A 165 0.61 16.76 1.53
CA GLU A 165 1.88 17.10 2.18
C GLU A 165 1.83 17.10 3.72
N GLU A 166 0.75 17.60 4.30
CA GLU A 166 0.51 17.64 5.75
C GLU A 166 -0.29 16.43 6.26
N LEU A 167 -0.26 15.32 5.51
CA LEU A 167 -1.02 14.09 5.79
C LEU A 167 -2.55 14.25 5.75
N GLN A 168 -3.05 15.36 5.24
CA GLN A 168 -4.48 15.60 5.06
C GLN A 168 -5.07 14.64 4.02
N PRO A 169 -6.34 14.20 4.20
CA PRO A 169 -7.05 13.50 3.13
C PRO A 169 -7.20 14.41 1.91
N LEU A 170 -7.08 13.84 0.71
CA LEU A 170 -7.28 14.58 -0.54
C LEU A 170 -8.78 14.74 -0.88
N ASN A 171 -9.65 13.86 -0.36
CA ASN A 171 -11.11 13.90 -0.56
C ASN A 171 -11.55 13.95 -2.04
N CYS A 172 -10.72 13.46 -2.97
CA CYS A 172 -10.96 13.56 -4.41
C CYS A 172 -12.32 13.01 -4.86
N LYS A 173 -12.76 11.90 -4.27
CA LYS A 173 -14.06 11.26 -4.59
C LYS A 173 -15.27 12.13 -4.24
N GLN A 174 -15.15 13.00 -3.25
CA GLN A 174 -16.24 13.88 -2.79
C GLN A 174 -16.36 15.16 -3.63
N GLN A 175 -15.30 15.52 -4.35
CA GLN A 175 -15.27 16.71 -5.20
C GLN A 175 -15.97 16.51 -6.55
N GLN A 176 -16.18 15.26 -6.97
CA GLN A 176 -16.85 14.96 -8.23
C GLN A 176 -18.36 14.91 -8.04
N SER A 177 -19.06 15.88 -8.63
CA SER A 177 -20.51 15.89 -8.75
C SER A 177 -20.95 14.92 -9.85
N TRP A 178 -21.03 13.63 -9.54
CA TRP A 178 -21.38 12.54 -10.47
C TRP A 178 -22.65 12.77 -11.30
N TRP A 179 -23.57 13.60 -10.80
CA TRP A 179 -24.86 13.90 -11.42
C TRP A 179 -24.85 15.12 -12.34
N LYS A 180 -23.82 15.97 -12.29
CA LYS A 180 -23.66 17.11 -13.20
C LYS A 180 -22.67 16.66 -14.26
N GLY A 181 -23.17 16.29 -15.44
CA GLY A 181 -22.33 15.95 -16.58
C GLY A 181 -21.25 17.03 -16.78
N THR A 182 -20.07 16.62 -17.21
CA THR A 182 -18.96 17.52 -17.53
C THR A 182 -19.38 18.41 -18.70
N ALA A 183 -19.88 19.60 -18.41
CA ALA A 183 -20.05 20.65 -19.40
C ALA A 183 -18.65 21.08 -19.84
N ARG A 184 -18.13 20.42 -20.88
CA ARG A 184 -16.89 20.79 -21.55
C ARG A 184 -17.15 22.15 -22.23
N SER A 185 -16.58 23.23 -21.69
CA SER A 185 -16.50 24.47 -22.45
C SER A 185 -15.52 24.23 -23.59
N LEU A 186 -16.03 24.28 -24.82
CA LEU A 186 -15.25 24.37 -26.05
C LEU A 186 -14.41 25.66 -26.07
#